data_AF-A0A944KCX4-F1
#
_entry.id   AF-A0A944KCX4-F1
#
_cell.length_a   1.000
_cell.length_b   1.000
_cell.length_c   1.000
_cell.angle_alpha   90.00
_cell.angle_beta   90.00
_cell.angle_gamma   90.00
#
_symmetry.space_group_name_H-M   'P 1'
#
loop_
_entity.id
_entity.type
_entity.pdbx_description
1 polymer ?
#
loop_
_entity_poly.entity_id
_entity_poly.type
_entity_poly.pdbx_seq_one_letter_code
_entity_poly.pdbx_strand_id
1 'polypeptide(L)'
;MIDAVRYVADNGVKWANLPADFPPYRRVHAFARRWQVTGLLAELHDRLRDKVRQKEGRAVDPTAAIVDSQSVRAAANIPRSTSGWDGGKKVGGRKRHLVVDCLGLVLAVAVTAASVQDRDAAAGLLERLRDMYFSIRLVWADGGYAGRLVDWAAENLRLTLDIVKRSDDTTGFVVLPRRWVVERTLSWLMRSRRLVRDYESLPAMHEAMVLWSMTMLMSGRLAGRRPGAFRRPAPRER
;
A
#
# COMPACT_ATOMS: atom_id res chain seq x y z
N MET A 1 -22.11 9.04 3.59
CA MET A 1 -21.46 8.46 2.39
C MET A 1 -20.07 7.90 2.71
N ILE A 2 -19.14 8.72 3.21
CA ILE A 2 -17.78 8.27 3.58
C ILE A 2 -17.82 7.10 4.58
N ASP A 3 -18.62 7.21 5.63
CA ASP A 3 -18.71 6.15 6.65
C ASP A 3 -19.22 4.82 6.09
N ALA A 4 -20.13 4.85 5.12
CA ALA A 4 -20.60 3.64 4.42
C ALA A 4 -19.46 2.99 3.62
N VAL A 5 -18.61 3.78 2.93
CA VAL A 5 -17.45 3.25 2.20
C VAL A 5 -16.40 2.69 3.16
N ARG A 6 -16.13 3.40 4.26
CA ARG A 6 -15.26 2.94 5.34
C ARG A 6 -15.78 1.65 5.96
N TYR A 7 -17.08 1.52 6.15
CA TYR A 7 -17.71 0.30 6.64
C TYR A 7 -17.46 -0.89 5.71
N VAL A 8 -17.59 -0.71 4.38
CA VAL A 8 -17.23 -1.76 3.40
C VAL A 8 -15.75 -2.10 3.47
N ALA A 9 -14.87 -1.11 3.52
CA ALA A 9 -13.43 -1.32 3.58
C ALA A 9 -13.02 -2.10 4.86
N ASP A 10 -13.55 -1.71 6.01
CA ASP A 10 -13.22 -2.30 7.30
C ASP A 10 -13.82 -3.69 7.48
N ASN A 11 -15.11 -3.86 7.17
CA ASN A 11 -15.83 -5.10 7.43
C ASN A 11 -15.79 -6.11 6.27
N GLY A 12 -15.40 -5.67 5.07
CA GLY A 12 -15.27 -6.54 3.89
C GLY A 12 -16.60 -7.03 3.33
N VAL A 13 -17.73 -6.45 3.74
CA VAL A 13 -19.06 -6.86 3.27
C VAL A 13 -19.18 -6.69 1.76
N LYS A 14 -20.04 -7.50 1.12
CA LYS A 14 -20.48 -7.22 -0.25
C LYS A 14 -21.18 -5.85 -0.26
N TRP A 15 -21.01 -5.06 -1.32
CA TRP A 15 -21.69 -3.78 -1.45
C TRP A 15 -23.21 -3.90 -1.22
N ALA A 16 -23.85 -4.91 -1.82
CA ALA A 16 -25.28 -5.17 -1.67
C ALA A 16 -25.73 -5.56 -0.24
N ASN A 17 -24.79 -5.91 0.63
CA ASN A 17 -25.03 -6.28 2.03
C ASN A 17 -24.68 -5.13 2.98
N LEU A 18 -24.61 -3.89 2.48
CA LEU A 18 -24.53 -2.73 3.35
C LEU A 18 -25.77 -2.68 4.27
N PRO A 19 -25.59 -2.43 5.58
CA PRO A 19 -26.68 -2.20 6.51
C PRO A 19 -27.68 -1.15 6.03
N ALA A 20 -28.95 -1.31 6.41
CA ALA A 20 -30.07 -0.50 5.91
C ALA A 20 -30.08 0.94 6.45
N ASP A 21 -29.34 1.22 7.52
CA ASP A 21 -29.08 2.56 8.08
C ASP A 21 -28.10 3.38 7.23
N PHE A 22 -27.36 2.75 6.31
CA PHE A 22 -26.59 3.46 5.30
C PHE A 22 -27.42 3.80 4.05
N PRO A 23 -27.00 4.81 3.27
CA PRO A 23 -27.61 5.08 1.97
C PRO A 23 -27.58 3.85 1.03
N PRO A 24 -28.50 3.75 0.06
CA PRO A 24 -28.58 2.60 -0.83
C PRO A 24 -27.23 2.26 -1.48
N TYR A 25 -26.85 0.97 -1.47
CA TYR A 25 -25.50 0.56 -1.83
C TYR A 25 -25.04 1.04 -3.21
N ARG A 26 -25.96 1.10 -4.19
CA ARG A 26 -25.65 1.60 -5.54
C ARG A 26 -25.15 3.04 -5.51
N ARG A 27 -25.74 3.88 -4.67
CA ARG A 27 -25.31 5.28 -4.47
C ARG A 27 -23.97 5.34 -3.76
N VAL A 28 -23.76 4.51 -2.74
CA VAL A 28 -22.47 4.43 -2.01
C VAL A 28 -21.34 3.98 -2.93
N HIS A 29 -21.56 2.93 -3.71
CA HIS A 29 -20.60 2.45 -4.70
C HIS A 29 -20.33 3.51 -5.78
N ALA A 30 -21.37 4.15 -6.32
CA ALA A 30 -21.20 5.23 -7.30
C ALA A 30 -20.39 6.41 -6.73
N PHE A 31 -20.62 6.78 -5.46
CA PHE A 31 -19.83 7.78 -4.76
C PHE A 31 -18.36 7.36 -4.63
N ALA A 32 -18.09 6.14 -4.16
CA ALA A 32 -16.72 5.62 -4.03
C ALA A 32 -15.99 5.61 -5.38
N ARG A 33 -16.68 5.17 -6.45
CA ARG A 33 -16.11 5.16 -7.80
C ARG A 33 -15.85 6.56 -8.32
N ARG A 34 -16.77 7.51 -8.14
CA ARG A 34 -16.55 8.91 -8.53
C ARG A 34 -15.34 9.50 -7.81
N TRP A 35 -15.21 9.28 -6.51
CA TRP A 35 -14.07 9.77 -5.73
C TRP A 35 -12.73 9.16 -6.17
N GLN A 36 -12.75 7.89 -6.57
CA GLN A 36 -11.58 7.23 -7.14
C GLN A 36 -11.20 7.84 -8.50
N VAL A 37 -12.16 8.05 -9.40
CA VAL A 37 -11.89 8.56 -10.75
C VAL A 37 -11.52 10.05 -10.76
N THR A 38 -12.08 10.84 -9.85
CA THR A 38 -11.83 12.30 -9.77
C THR A 38 -10.63 12.67 -8.91
N GLY A 39 -9.94 11.69 -8.30
CA GLY A 39 -8.78 11.95 -7.45
C GLY A 39 -9.10 12.47 -6.04
N LEU A 40 -10.36 12.76 -5.70
CA LEU A 40 -10.78 13.28 -4.38
C LEU A 40 -10.36 12.36 -3.21
N LEU A 41 -10.35 11.04 -3.44
CA LEU A 41 -9.85 10.10 -2.42
C LEU A 41 -8.34 10.24 -2.19
N ALA A 42 -7.56 10.41 -3.27
CA ALA A 42 -6.12 10.62 -3.17
C ALA A 42 -5.82 11.94 -2.45
N GLU A 43 -6.55 13.00 -2.79
CA GLU A 43 -6.42 14.30 -2.11
C GLU A 43 -6.75 14.20 -0.61
N LEU A 44 -7.86 13.55 -0.24
CA LEU A 44 -8.20 13.32 1.18
C LEU A 44 -7.09 12.53 1.89
N HIS A 45 -6.61 11.46 1.26
CA HIS A 45 -5.55 10.63 1.78
C HIS A 45 -4.27 11.44 2.03
N ASP A 46 -3.85 12.25 1.07
CA ASP A 46 -2.62 13.02 1.13
C ASP A 46 -2.68 14.10 2.20
N ARG A 47 -3.79 14.84 2.28
CA ARG A 47 -4.00 15.83 3.35
C ARG A 47 -3.96 15.20 4.75
N LEU A 48 -4.47 13.98 4.90
CA LEU A 48 -4.38 13.24 6.16
C LEU A 48 -2.96 12.78 6.47
N ARG A 49 -2.22 12.30 5.45
CA ARG A 49 -0.81 11.90 5.59
C ARG A 49 0.02 13.09 6.06
N ASP A 50 -0.12 14.24 5.43
CA ASP A 50 0.68 15.43 5.73
C ASP A 50 0.45 15.89 7.17
N LYS A 51 -0.81 15.89 7.63
CA LYS A 51 -1.15 16.16 9.05
C LYS A 51 -0.54 15.15 10.00
N VAL A 52 -0.54 13.86 9.66
CA VAL A 52 0.10 12.83 10.49
C VAL A 52 1.61 13.04 10.54
N ARG A 53 2.26 13.32 9.41
CA ARG A 53 3.70 13.58 9.34
C ARG A 53 4.09 14.77 10.23
N GLN A 54 3.35 15.87 10.14
CA GLN A 54 3.54 17.04 11.00
C GLN A 54 3.38 16.71 12.48
N LYS A 55 2.32 15.96 12.85
CA LYS A 55 2.09 15.51 14.24
C LYS A 55 3.24 14.65 14.78
N GLU A 56 3.89 13.87 13.90
CA GLU A 56 5.04 13.01 14.22
C GLU A 56 6.40 13.75 14.08
N GLY A 57 6.38 15.09 13.95
CA GLY A 57 7.59 15.91 13.86
C GLY A 57 8.40 15.71 12.56
N ARG A 58 7.73 15.33 11.47
CA ARG A 58 8.34 15.13 10.14
C ARG A 58 7.86 16.20 9.15
N ALA A 59 8.74 16.58 8.22
CA ALA A 59 8.37 17.40 7.07
C ALA A 59 7.29 16.72 6.24
N VAL A 60 6.37 17.48 5.64
CA VAL A 60 5.30 16.93 4.79
C VAL A 60 5.88 16.16 3.61
N ASP A 61 6.93 16.71 2.98
CA ASP A 61 7.65 16.07 1.89
C ASP A 61 8.68 15.05 2.41
N PRO A 62 8.50 13.74 2.16
CA PRO A 62 9.49 12.74 2.51
C PRO A 62 10.73 12.83 1.59
N THR A 63 11.90 12.50 2.13
CA THR A 63 13.15 12.43 1.35
C THR A 63 13.60 11.02 1.01
N ALA A 64 12.96 10.02 1.61
CA ALA A 64 13.21 8.62 1.34
C ALA A 64 11.93 7.79 1.48
N ALA A 65 11.87 6.68 0.76
CA ALA A 65 10.74 5.77 0.74
C ALA A 65 11.18 4.31 0.69
N ILE A 66 10.23 3.39 0.84
CA ILE A 66 10.45 1.96 0.85
C ILE A 66 9.40 1.33 -0.06
N VAL A 67 9.81 0.43 -0.95
CA VAL A 67 8.93 -0.29 -1.88
C VAL A 67 8.91 -1.78 -1.56
N ASP A 68 7.72 -2.37 -1.59
CA ASP A 68 7.51 -3.81 -1.47
C ASP A 68 6.16 -4.20 -2.10
N SER A 69 5.99 -5.49 -2.38
CA SER A 69 4.78 -6.04 -2.98
C SER A 69 4.18 -7.18 -2.16
N GLN A 70 2.85 -7.29 -2.22
CA GLN A 70 2.14 -8.42 -1.65
C GLN A 70 1.14 -9.01 -2.62
N SER A 71 1.23 -10.32 -2.81
CA SER A 71 0.25 -11.09 -3.57
C SER A 71 -0.95 -11.39 -2.69
N VAL A 72 -2.14 -11.08 -3.20
CA VAL A 72 -3.43 -11.29 -2.53
C VAL A 72 -4.29 -12.19 -3.41
N ARG A 73 -4.91 -13.19 -2.78
CA ARG A 73 -5.82 -14.08 -3.51
C ARG A 73 -7.00 -13.29 -4.06
N ALA A 74 -7.37 -13.53 -5.31
CA ALA A 74 -8.55 -12.93 -5.90
C ALA A 74 -9.81 -13.77 -5.60
N ALA A 75 -10.97 -13.14 -5.53
CA ALA A 75 -12.25 -13.82 -5.58
C ALA A 75 -12.45 -14.47 -6.96
N ALA A 76 -13.28 -15.52 -7.04
CA ALA A 76 -13.45 -16.31 -8.26
C ALA A 76 -14.04 -15.50 -9.43
N ASN A 77 -14.73 -14.40 -9.14
CA ASN A 77 -15.36 -13.50 -10.11
C ASN A 77 -14.43 -12.38 -10.61
N ILE A 78 -13.15 -12.37 -10.22
CA ILE A 78 -12.18 -11.39 -10.73
C ILE A 78 -11.72 -11.80 -12.14
N PRO A 79 -11.71 -10.87 -13.12
CA PRO A 79 -11.32 -11.20 -14.50
C PRO A 79 -9.86 -11.67 -14.60
N ARG A 80 -9.65 -12.78 -15.35
CA ARG A 80 -8.29 -13.29 -15.66
C ARG A 80 -7.42 -12.27 -16.39
N SER A 81 -7.99 -11.33 -17.14
CA SER A 81 -7.25 -10.24 -17.77
C SER A 81 -6.55 -9.31 -16.77
N THR A 82 -6.97 -9.34 -15.50
CA THR A 82 -6.44 -8.47 -14.43
C THR A 82 -5.93 -9.26 -13.22
N SER A 83 -5.85 -10.59 -13.32
CA SER A 83 -5.36 -11.47 -12.26
C SER A 83 -4.45 -12.55 -12.84
N GLY A 84 -3.49 -13.04 -12.07
CA GLY A 84 -2.53 -14.04 -12.54
C GLY A 84 -2.12 -14.99 -11.44
N TRP A 85 -1.17 -15.87 -11.76
CA TRP A 85 -0.56 -16.79 -10.81
C TRP A 85 0.82 -16.29 -10.41
N ASP A 86 1.05 -16.13 -9.12
CA ASP A 86 2.37 -15.91 -8.55
C ASP A 86 3.00 -17.27 -8.24
N GLY A 87 3.99 -17.68 -9.05
CA GLY A 87 4.69 -18.95 -8.87
C GLY A 87 5.52 -19.03 -7.59
N GLY A 88 6.08 -17.90 -7.14
CA GLY A 88 6.91 -17.85 -5.93
C GLY A 88 6.07 -17.96 -4.66
N LYS A 89 4.94 -17.25 -4.61
CA LYS A 89 4.03 -17.27 -3.45
C LYS A 89 2.93 -18.34 -3.55
N LYS A 90 2.80 -19.00 -4.70
CA LYS A 90 1.72 -19.97 -5.03
C LYS A 90 0.32 -19.39 -4.77
N VAL A 91 0.12 -18.15 -5.22
CA VAL A 91 -1.11 -17.38 -5.02
C VAL A 91 -1.72 -17.01 -6.37
N GLY A 92 -2.98 -17.40 -6.58
CA GLY A 92 -3.80 -16.92 -7.70
C GLY A 92 -4.53 -15.62 -7.33
N GLY A 93 -4.21 -14.52 -8.00
CA GLY A 93 -4.89 -13.25 -7.78
C GLY A 93 -4.14 -12.04 -8.31
N ARG A 94 -3.99 -11.02 -7.47
CA ARG A 94 -3.33 -9.76 -7.81
C ARG A 94 -2.15 -9.48 -6.88
N LYS A 95 -1.24 -8.63 -7.31
CA LYS A 95 -0.19 -8.05 -6.49
C LYS A 95 -0.51 -6.60 -6.22
N ARG A 96 -0.43 -6.18 -4.96
CA ARG A 96 -0.40 -4.78 -4.57
C ARG A 96 1.06 -4.37 -4.34
N HIS A 97 1.50 -3.35 -5.03
CA HIS A 97 2.82 -2.75 -4.92
C HIS A 97 2.66 -1.44 -4.17
N LEU A 98 3.37 -1.28 -3.06
CA LEU A 98 3.28 -0.10 -2.21
C LEU A 98 4.62 0.61 -2.16
N VAL A 99 4.58 1.93 -2.28
CA VAL A 99 5.66 2.80 -1.82
C VAL A 99 5.19 3.51 -0.56
N VAL A 100 5.97 3.44 0.51
CA VAL A 100 5.67 4.08 1.80
C VAL A 100 6.81 4.96 2.27
N ASP A 101 6.51 5.97 3.09
CA ASP A 101 7.52 6.76 3.78
C ASP A 101 8.11 6.01 5.00
N CYS A 102 9.06 6.64 5.70
CA CYS A 102 9.67 6.06 6.90
C CYS A 102 8.71 5.90 8.11
N LEU A 103 7.50 6.47 8.06
CA LEU A 103 6.44 6.25 9.06
C LEU A 103 5.50 5.09 8.66
N GLY A 104 5.67 4.55 7.45
CA GLY A 104 4.81 3.53 6.86
C GLY A 104 3.52 4.09 6.26
N LEU A 105 3.46 5.40 5.99
CA LEU A 105 2.32 6.01 5.30
C LEU A 105 2.50 5.83 3.80
N VAL A 106 1.42 5.42 3.12
CA VAL A 106 1.43 5.15 1.67
C VAL A 106 1.70 6.46 0.92
N LEU A 107 2.58 6.39 -0.07
CA LEU A 107 2.90 7.47 -1.00
C LEU A 107 2.38 7.14 -2.40
N ALA A 108 2.48 5.88 -2.80
CA ALA A 108 1.95 5.39 -4.06
C ALA A 108 1.51 3.93 -3.94
N VAL A 109 0.50 3.55 -4.73
CA VAL A 109 0.01 2.18 -4.84
C VAL A 109 -0.22 1.82 -6.30
N ALA A 110 0.11 0.58 -6.66
CA ALA A 110 -0.28 -0.04 -7.92
C ALA A 110 -0.86 -1.44 -7.66
N VAL A 111 -1.87 -1.83 -8.42
CA VAL A 111 -2.40 -3.20 -8.38
C VAL A 111 -2.27 -3.84 -9.76
N THR A 112 -1.54 -4.95 -9.83
CA THR A 112 -1.29 -5.70 -11.08
C THR A 112 -1.77 -7.14 -10.96
N ALA A 113 -1.83 -7.86 -12.07
CA ALA A 113 -1.95 -9.32 -12.03
C ALA A 113 -0.78 -9.92 -11.24
N ALA A 114 -1.00 -11.01 -10.50
CA ALA A 114 0.03 -11.58 -9.64
C ALA A 114 1.20 -12.22 -10.41
N SER A 115 1.04 -12.47 -11.71
CA SER A 115 2.10 -12.93 -12.61
C SER A 115 3.09 -11.83 -13.01
N VAL A 116 2.75 -10.55 -12.79
CA VAL A 116 3.66 -9.43 -13.07
C VAL A 116 4.82 -9.44 -12.07
N GLN A 117 6.04 -9.28 -12.56
CA GLN A 117 7.22 -9.23 -11.70
C GLN A 117 7.29 -7.88 -10.98
N ASP A 118 7.84 -7.87 -9.77
CA ASP A 118 7.83 -6.68 -8.93
C ASP A 118 8.64 -5.55 -9.57
N ARG A 119 9.76 -5.87 -10.22
CA ARG A 119 10.54 -4.91 -11.01
C ARG A 119 9.80 -4.24 -12.17
N ASP A 120 8.91 -4.96 -12.86
CA ASP A 120 8.18 -4.43 -14.01
C ASP A 120 7.09 -3.46 -13.54
N ALA A 121 6.38 -3.82 -12.45
CA ALA A 121 5.40 -2.95 -11.84
C ALA A 121 6.04 -1.73 -11.14
N ALA A 122 7.27 -1.87 -10.65
CA ALA A 122 7.99 -0.81 -9.95
C ALA A 122 8.31 0.38 -10.83
N ALA A 123 8.67 0.19 -12.11
CA ALA A 123 9.07 1.29 -12.99
C ALA A 123 8.00 2.40 -13.05
N GLY A 124 6.76 2.04 -13.43
CA GLY A 124 5.64 3.00 -13.46
C GLY A 124 5.15 3.44 -12.08
N LEU A 125 5.51 2.73 -11.01
CA LEU A 125 5.24 3.17 -9.63
C LEU A 125 6.26 4.22 -9.16
N LEU A 126 7.53 4.07 -9.54
CA LEU A 126 8.62 5.00 -9.23
C LEU A 126 8.52 6.30 -10.06
N GLU A 127 8.07 6.23 -11.31
CA GLU A 127 7.71 7.43 -12.10
C GLU A 127 6.67 8.28 -11.37
N ARG A 128 5.52 7.68 -11.03
CA ARG A 128 4.46 8.38 -10.27
C ARG A 128 4.96 8.92 -8.94
N LEU A 129 5.81 8.17 -8.24
CA LEU A 129 6.43 8.64 -7.00
C LEU A 129 7.29 9.89 -7.25
N ARG A 130 8.06 9.90 -8.34
CA ARG A 130 8.95 11.01 -8.69
C ARG A 130 8.17 12.27 -9.06
N ASP A 131 7.09 12.12 -9.80
CA ASP A 131 6.21 13.23 -10.19
C ASP A 131 5.57 13.90 -8.98
N MET A 132 5.17 13.10 -7.98
CA MET A 132 4.54 13.62 -6.76
C MET A 132 5.57 14.11 -5.73
N TYR A 133 6.76 13.51 -5.66
CA TYR A 133 7.75 13.76 -4.61
C TYR A 133 9.17 13.89 -5.16
N PHE A 134 9.48 15.06 -5.72
CA PHE A 134 10.83 15.36 -6.19
C PHE A 134 11.88 15.39 -5.06
N SER A 135 11.45 15.50 -3.80
CA SER A 135 12.27 15.41 -2.60
C SER A 135 12.82 14.00 -2.32
N ILE A 136 12.17 12.94 -2.81
CA ILE A 136 12.61 11.56 -2.57
C ILE A 136 13.81 11.25 -3.44
N ARG A 137 14.97 11.01 -2.81
CA ARG A 137 16.21 10.64 -3.51
C ARG A 137 16.60 9.18 -3.30
N LEU A 138 16.04 8.52 -2.28
CA LEU A 138 16.41 7.17 -1.88
C LEU A 138 15.17 6.31 -1.69
N VAL A 139 15.15 5.15 -2.34
CA VAL A 139 14.12 4.12 -2.14
C VAL A 139 14.79 2.81 -1.74
N TRP A 140 14.40 2.23 -0.61
CA TRP A 140 14.82 0.87 -0.24
C TRP A 140 13.89 -0.16 -0.83
N ALA A 141 14.46 -1.25 -1.35
CA ALA A 141 13.72 -2.39 -1.88
C ALA A 141 14.39 -3.72 -1.50
N ASP A 142 13.70 -4.84 -1.69
CA ASP A 142 14.29 -6.17 -1.54
C ASP A 142 14.94 -6.67 -2.85
N GLY A 143 15.48 -7.89 -2.81
CA GLY A 143 16.15 -8.50 -3.97
C GLY A 143 15.26 -8.70 -5.21
N GLY A 144 13.93 -8.69 -5.06
CA GLY A 144 12.98 -8.80 -6.17
C GLY A 144 12.97 -7.58 -7.11
N TYR A 145 13.52 -6.45 -6.65
CA TYR A 145 13.62 -5.19 -7.40
C TYR A 145 15.01 -4.97 -8.02
N ALA A 146 15.94 -5.92 -7.87
CA ALA A 146 17.29 -5.80 -8.40
C ALA A 146 17.36 -5.90 -9.94
N GLY A 147 18.54 -5.58 -10.49
CA GLY A 147 18.84 -5.64 -11.92
C GLY A 147 18.58 -4.30 -12.61
N ARG A 148 18.17 -4.33 -13.88
CA ARG A 148 18.03 -3.14 -14.76
C ARG A 148 17.19 -2.00 -14.19
N LEU A 149 16.29 -2.28 -13.26
CA LEU A 149 15.47 -1.26 -12.59
C LEU A 149 16.32 -0.27 -11.78
N VAL A 150 17.42 -0.74 -11.17
CA VAL A 150 18.32 0.10 -10.36
C VAL A 150 18.98 1.16 -11.22
N ASP A 151 19.59 0.74 -12.33
CA ASP A 151 20.26 1.64 -13.27
C ASP A 151 19.24 2.59 -13.92
N TRP A 152 18.11 2.05 -14.36
CA TRP A 152 17.03 2.84 -14.95
C TRP A 152 16.50 3.93 -14.00
N ALA A 153 16.32 3.62 -12.71
CA ALA A 153 15.87 4.60 -11.71
C ALA A 153 16.91 5.71 -11.48
N ALA A 154 18.20 5.37 -11.50
CA ALA A 154 19.28 6.35 -11.38
C ALA A 154 19.34 7.27 -12.61
N GLU A 155 19.28 6.70 -13.81
CA GLU A 155 19.41 7.43 -15.08
C GLU A 155 18.19 8.29 -15.41
N ASN A 156 16.98 7.76 -15.24
CA ASN A 156 15.75 8.41 -15.70
C ASN A 156 15.08 9.24 -14.61
N LEU A 157 15.16 8.80 -13.35
CA LEU A 157 14.45 9.43 -12.23
C LEU A 157 15.38 10.17 -11.25
N ARG A 158 16.71 10.04 -11.41
CA ARG A 158 17.72 10.55 -10.45
C ARG A 158 17.45 10.05 -9.03
N LEU A 159 17.02 8.79 -8.93
CA LEU A 159 16.57 8.15 -7.71
C LEU A 159 17.46 6.95 -7.43
N THR A 160 18.04 6.90 -6.23
CA THR A 160 18.83 5.74 -5.79
C THR A 160 17.89 4.65 -5.29
N LEU A 161 17.90 3.50 -5.97
CA LEU A 161 17.20 2.29 -5.53
C LEU A 161 18.18 1.37 -4.80
N ASP A 162 18.11 1.38 -3.46
CA ASP A 162 19.00 0.61 -2.59
C ASP A 162 18.40 -0.78 -2.30
N ILE A 163 19.08 -1.81 -2.80
CA ILE A 163 18.64 -3.21 -2.68
C ILE A 163 19.17 -3.80 -1.37
N VAL A 164 18.26 -3.94 -0.41
CA VAL A 164 18.57 -4.49 0.91
C VAL A 164 18.50 -6.02 0.87
N LYS A 165 19.64 -6.66 0.60
CA LYS A 165 19.79 -8.11 0.60
C LYS A 165 19.68 -8.69 2.02
N ARG A 166 19.11 -9.89 2.15
CA ARG A 166 19.23 -10.69 3.39
C ARG A 166 20.71 -11.05 3.54
N SER A 167 21.27 -10.93 4.75
CA SER A 167 22.56 -11.54 5.05
C SER A 167 22.34 -13.04 5.15
N ASP A 168 22.92 -13.81 4.21
CA ASP A 168 22.78 -15.27 4.17
C ASP A 168 23.56 -15.96 5.32
N ASP A 169 24.40 -15.21 6.06
CA ASP A 169 25.26 -15.70 7.15
C ASP A 169 24.60 -15.76 8.54
N THR A 170 23.27 -15.69 8.64
CA THR A 170 22.61 -15.69 9.96
C THR A 170 21.37 -16.58 9.98
N THR A 171 21.44 -17.67 10.75
CA THR A 171 20.29 -18.51 11.09
C THR A 171 19.36 -17.76 12.04
N GLY A 172 18.30 -17.15 11.51
CA GLY A 172 17.26 -16.48 12.32
C GLY A 172 16.53 -15.35 11.58
N PHE A 173 15.51 -14.77 12.23
CA PHE A 173 14.85 -13.56 11.73
C PHE A 173 15.76 -12.34 11.94
N VAL A 174 16.43 -11.89 10.88
CA VAL A 174 17.20 -10.64 10.88
C VAL A 174 16.31 -9.49 10.43
N VAL A 175 16.14 -8.50 11.30
CA VAL A 175 15.46 -7.25 10.95
C VAL A 175 16.38 -6.48 9.99
N LEU A 176 16.04 -6.48 8.71
CA LEU A 176 16.75 -5.64 7.75
C LEU A 176 16.37 -4.17 7.98
N PRO A 177 17.35 -3.24 8.01
CA PRO A 177 17.08 -1.83 8.24
C PRO A 177 15.97 -1.36 7.28
N ARG A 178 14.91 -0.79 7.87
CA ARG A 178 13.79 -0.11 7.21
C ARG A 178 12.82 -0.97 6.37
N ARG A 179 13.17 -2.15 5.83
CA ARG A 179 12.18 -3.01 5.11
C ARG A 179 10.97 -3.40 5.96
N TRP A 180 11.16 -3.63 7.26
CA TRP A 180 10.07 -3.98 8.17
C TRP A 180 8.94 -2.92 8.23
N VAL A 181 9.20 -1.68 7.80
CA VAL A 181 8.20 -0.59 7.82
C VAL A 181 7.11 -0.84 6.79
N VAL A 182 7.45 -1.20 5.55
CA VAL A 182 6.45 -1.50 4.50
C VAL A 182 5.75 -2.82 4.75
N GLU A 183 6.46 -3.84 5.25
CA GLU A 183 5.86 -5.11 5.69
C GLU A 183 4.82 -4.89 6.81
N ARG A 184 5.13 -3.99 7.76
CA ARG A 184 4.18 -3.57 8.80
C ARG A 184 2.99 -2.80 8.20
N THR A 185 3.20 -1.93 7.21
CA THR A 185 2.10 -1.26 6.51
C THR A 185 1.19 -2.26 5.81
N LEU A 186 1.74 -3.27 5.13
CA LEU A 186 0.98 -4.36 4.55
C LEU A 186 0.15 -5.09 5.61
N SER A 187 0.71 -5.29 6.80
CA SER A 187 0.00 -5.88 7.94
C SER A 187 -1.11 -4.96 8.49
N TRP A 188 -0.93 -3.63 8.50
CA TRP A 188 -1.99 -2.70 8.86
C TRP A 188 -3.16 -2.77 7.88
N LEU A 189 -2.90 -2.89 6.58
CA LEU A 189 -3.94 -3.04 5.56
C LEU A 189 -4.79 -4.30 5.78
N MET A 190 -4.22 -5.37 6.34
CA MET A 190 -4.96 -6.61 6.65
C MET A 190 -5.99 -6.44 7.77
N ARG A 191 -5.98 -5.33 8.51
CA ARG A 191 -7.02 -5.00 9.49
C ARG A 191 -8.34 -4.64 8.81
N SER A 192 -8.27 -4.06 7.61
CA SER A 192 -9.43 -3.83 6.76
C SER A 192 -9.77 -5.12 6.02
N ARG A 193 -10.85 -5.80 6.43
CA ARG A 193 -11.22 -7.14 5.93
C ARG A 193 -11.40 -7.15 4.41
N ARG A 194 -11.78 -6.02 3.80
CA ARG A 194 -11.89 -5.87 2.34
C ARG A 194 -10.59 -6.10 1.59
N LEU A 195 -9.44 -5.94 2.25
CA LEU A 195 -8.10 -6.07 1.65
C LEU A 195 -7.45 -7.44 1.90
N VAL A 196 -8.09 -8.33 2.67
CA VAL A 196 -7.57 -9.68 2.95
C VAL A 196 -7.63 -10.57 1.71
N ARG A 197 -8.66 -10.36 0.88
CA ARG A 197 -8.86 -11.01 -0.42
C ARG A 197 -9.32 -9.94 -1.39
N ASP A 198 -8.89 -10.02 -2.66
CA ASP A 198 -9.32 -9.05 -3.65
C ASP A 198 -10.72 -9.39 -4.18
N TYR A 199 -11.68 -8.51 -3.90
CA TYR A 199 -13.07 -8.60 -4.34
C TYR A 199 -13.43 -7.58 -5.43
N GLU A 200 -12.48 -6.72 -5.82
CA GLU A 200 -12.74 -5.60 -6.72
C GLU A 200 -12.52 -5.99 -8.18
N SER A 201 -13.55 -5.86 -9.03
CA SER A 201 -13.42 -6.18 -10.46
C SER A 201 -12.34 -5.36 -11.15
N LEU A 202 -12.13 -4.10 -10.74
CA LEU A 202 -11.14 -3.19 -11.32
C LEU A 202 -9.94 -3.03 -10.37
N PRO A 203 -8.68 -3.13 -10.85
CA PRO A 203 -7.48 -2.87 -10.03
C PRO A 203 -7.51 -1.51 -9.33
N ALA A 204 -7.94 -0.46 -10.05
CA ALA A 204 -8.08 0.89 -9.50
C ALA A 204 -9.06 0.99 -8.31
N MET A 205 -10.07 0.10 -8.23
CA MET A 205 -10.93 0.04 -7.04
C MET A 205 -10.22 -0.64 -5.87
N HIS A 206 -9.35 -1.62 -6.11
CA HIS A 206 -8.51 -2.19 -5.06
C HIS A 206 -7.51 -1.15 -4.52
N GLU A 207 -6.89 -0.37 -5.41
CA GLU A 207 -6.05 0.78 -5.03
C GLU A 207 -6.83 1.76 -4.14
N ALA A 208 -8.08 2.09 -4.53
CA ALA A 208 -8.95 2.93 -3.70
C ALA A 208 -9.24 2.32 -2.33
N MET A 209 -9.44 1.00 -2.23
CA MET A 209 -9.63 0.33 -0.92
C MET A 209 -8.39 0.44 -0.03
N VAL A 210 -7.18 0.39 -0.61
CA VAL A 210 -5.93 0.67 0.12
C VAL A 210 -5.95 2.10 0.68
N LEU A 211 -6.29 3.09 -0.15
CA LEU A 211 -6.35 4.49 0.30
C LEU A 211 -7.41 4.71 1.37
N TRP A 212 -8.62 4.13 1.23
CA TRP A 212 -9.67 4.19 2.25
C TRP A 212 -9.20 3.61 3.59
N SER A 213 -8.53 2.44 3.57
CA SER A 213 -7.92 1.83 4.75
C SER A 213 -6.92 2.78 5.42
N MET A 214 -6.04 3.39 4.64
CA MET A 214 -5.06 4.35 5.14
C MET A 214 -5.71 5.61 5.70
N THR A 215 -6.80 6.12 5.11
CA THR A 215 -7.52 7.28 5.68
C THR A 215 -8.08 6.99 7.06
N MET A 216 -8.57 5.77 7.33
CA MET A 216 -9.07 5.37 8.64
C MET A 216 -7.93 5.29 9.66
N LEU A 217 -6.80 4.68 9.28
CA LEU A 217 -5.60 4.60 10.12
C LEU A 217 -5.08 5.99 10.50
N MET A 218 -4.94 6.88 9.51
CA MET A 218 -4.42 8.23 9.73
C MET A 218 -5.38 9.10 10.55
N SER A 219 -6.69 9.01 10.29
CA SER A 219 -7.71 9.68 11.12
C SER A 219 -7.62 9.23 12.59
N GLY A 220 -7.44 7.93 12.83
CA GLY A 220 -7.25 7.38 14.18
C GLY A 220 -6.01 7.93 14.88
N ARG A 221 -4.86 7.99 14.18
CA ARG A 221 -3.62 8.57 14.72
C ARG A 221 -3.78 10.05 15.07
N LEU A 222 -4.42 10.83 14.21
CA LEU A 222 -4.68 12.24 14.48
C LEU A 222 -5.56 12.43 15.72
N ALA A 223 -6.57 11.58 15.88
CA ALA A 223 -7.44 11.54 17.06
C ALA A 223 -6.79 10.92 18.32
N GLY A 224 -5.51 10.53 18.28
CA GLY A 224 -4.81 9.93 19.42
C GLY A 224 -5.21 8.47 19.72
N ARG A 225 -6.00 7.83 18.85
CA ARG A 225 -6.34 6.41 18.97
C ARG A 225 -5.11 5.59 18.58
N ARG A 226 -4.50 4.88 19.53
CA ARG A 226 -3.41 3.95 19.22
C ARG A 226 -3.97 2.80 18.37
N PRO A 227 -3.46 2.56 17.15
CA PRO A 227 -3.72 1.30 16.46
C PRO A 227 -3.19 0.21 17.39
N GLY A 228 -4.03 -0.76 17.78
CA GLY A 228 -3.62 -1.92 18.62
C GLY A 228 -2.21 -2.36 18.26
N ALA A 229 -1.27 -2.13 19.19
CA ALA A 229 0.12 -1.90 18.84
C ALA A 229 0.87 -3.21 18.62
N PHE A 230 1.51 -3.35 17.46
CA PHE A 230 2.68 -4.22 17.35
C PHE A 230 3.81 -3.54 18.14
N ARG A 231 4.21 -4.16 19.25
CA ARG A 231 5.30 -3.69 20.10
C ARG A 231 6.61 -3.83 19.32
N ARG A 232 7.43 -2.79 19.26
CA ARG A 232 8.80 -2.87 18.70
C ARG A 232 9.53 -3.99 19.47
N PRO A 233 10.21 -4.96 18.81
CA PRO A 233 11.09 -5.87 19.53
C PRO A 233 12.13 -5.04 20.27
N ALA A 234 12.35 -5.33 21.55
CA ALA A 234 13.45 -4.73 22.29
C ALA A 234 14.77 -5.10 21.58
N PRO A 235 15.77 -4.20 21.52
CA PRO A 235 17.12 -4.61 21.16
C PRO A 235 17.53 -5.73 22.12
N ARG A 236 17.99 -6.87 21.59
CA ARG A 236 18.66 -7.85 22.45
C ARG A 236 19.96 -7.20 22.90
N GLU A 237 20.11 -7.01 24.20
CA GLU A 237 21.43 -6.75 24.79
C GLU A 237 22.32 -7.95 24.46
N ARG A 238 23.60 -7.66 24.21
CA ARG A 238 24.58 -8.52 23.53
C ARG A 238 24.77 -9.88 24.19
#